data_AF-A0A1V5F1D9-F1
#
_entry.id   AF-A0A1V5F1D9-F1
#
_cell.length_a   1.000
_cell.length_b   1.000
_cell.length_c   1.000
_cell.angle_alpha   90.00
_cell.angle_beta   90.00
_cell.angle_gamma   90.00
#
_symmetry.space_group_name_H-M   'P 1'
#
loop_
_entity.id
_entity.type
_entity.pdbx_description
1 polymer ?
#
loop_
_entity_poly.entity_id
_entity_poly.type
_entity_poly.pdbx_seq_one_letter_code
_entity_poly.pdbx_strand_id
1 'polypeptide(L)'
;MPLVNDYRRLKATYAEILEKENHYSLSFFKNYLRTVYCMESDDSQVLSFQFNRLYEDFQKKMNRQANEEPMMNVVCLFENQKWIVFVFPRKAFRPWQYSAEESRQLMVSPATVEMSGIFITPVEEHFRRITREDIVDILEQVSLK
;
A
#
# COMPACT_ATOMS: atom_id res chain seq x y z
N MET A 1 -6.01 6.73 10.51
CA MET A 1 -4.71 6.80 11.21
C MET A 1 -3.64 6.17 10.34
N PRO A 2 -2.34 6.48 10.54
CA PRO A 2 -1.24 5.82 9.84
C PRO A 2 -1.29 4.31 10.03
N LEU A 3 -1.08 3.56 8.94
CA LEU A 3 -1.20 2.11 8.88
C LEU A 3 -0.32 1.43 9.93
N VAL A 4 0.95 1.81 10.01
CA VAL A 4 1.94 1.23 10.95
C VAL A 4 1.45 1.31 12.40
N ASN A 5 0.74 2.37 12.77
CA ASN A 5 0.23 2.56 14.14
C ASN A 5 -1.10 1.82 14.38
N ASP A 6 -1.85 1.54 13.33
CA ASP A 6 -3.25 1.09 13.42
C ASP A 6 -3.47 -0.34 12.89
N TYR A 7 -2.45 -0.96 12.30
CA TYR A 7 -2.59 -2.24 11.61
C TYR A 7 -3.12 -3.36 12.50
N ARG A 8 -2.79 -3.37 13.81
CA ARG A 8 -3.29 -4.38 14.76
C ARG A 8 -4.82 -4.31 14.89
N ARG A 9 -5.36 -3.09 15.02
CA ARG A 9 -6.80 -2.86 15.07
C ARG A 9 -7.44 -3.22 13.74
N LEU A 10 -6.87 -2.75 12.63
CA LEU A 10 -7.36 -3.06 11.27
C LEU A 10 -7.38 -4.57 11.01
N LYS A 11 -6.32 -5.29 11.40
CA LYS A 11 -6.24 -6.74 11.27
C LYS A 11 -7.33 -7.46 12.07
N ALA A 12 -7.63 -6.99 13.27
CA ALA A 12 -8.65 -7.60 14.12
C ALA A 12 -10.10 -7.32 13.65
N THR A 13 -10.32 -6.27 12.86
CA THR A 13 -11.69 -5.76 12.57
C THR A 13 -12.07 -5.74 11.09
N TYR A 14 -11.10 -5.54 10.20
CA TYR A 14 -11.31 -5.31 8.76
C TYR A 14 -10.44 -6.18 7.86
N ALA A 15 -9.62 -7.08 8.41
CA ALA A 15 -8.81 -7.98 7.58
C ALA A 15 -9.52 -9.30 7.29
N GLU A 16 -9.37 -9.76 6.05
CA GLU A 16 -9.65 -11.12 5.63
C GLU A 16 -8.34 -11.90 5.57
N ILE A 17 -8.31 -13.07 6.17
CA ILE A 17 -7.17 -13.99 6.07
C ILE A 17 -7.30 -14.73 4.74
N LEU A 18 -6.30 -14.60 3.88
CA LEU A 18 -6.22 -15.29 2.59
C LEU A 18 -5.50 -16.63 2.73
N GLU A 19 -4.40 -16.67 3.48
CA GLU A 19 -3.62 -17.87 3.76
C GLU A 19 -3.13 -17.83 5.22
N LYS A 20 -3.07 -18.98 5.88
CA LYS A 20 -2.53 -19.11 7.25
C LYS A 20 -1.93 -20.49 7.48
N GLU A 21 -0.68 -20.50 7.93
CA GLU A 21 0.07 -21.68 8.34
C GLU A 21 0.67 -21.45 9.74
N ASN A 22 1.43 -22.42 10.28
CA ASN A 22 1.98 -22.35 11.64
C ASN A 22 2.84 -21.10 11.89
N HIS A 23 3.63 -20.70 10.91
CA HIS A 23 4.60 -19.60 11.01
C HIS A 23 4.30 -18.44 10.05
N TYR A 24 3.17 -18.46 9.35
CA TYR A 24 2.87 -17.48 8.32
C TYR A 24 1.39 -17.12 8.27
N SER A 25 1.08 -15.86 8.03
CA SER A 25 -0.26 -15.44 7.63
C SER A 25 -0.21 -14.37 6.57
N LEU A 26 -1.07 -14.50 5.56
CA LEU A 26 -1.39 -13.47 4.59
C LEU A 26 -2.81 -12.98 4.82
N SER A 27 -2.96 -11.68 4.92
CA SER A 27 -4.26 -11.03 5.06
C SER A 27 -4.41 -9.86 4.11
N PHE A 28 -5.66 -9.53 3.80
CA PHE A 28 -6.06 -8.42 2.95
C PHE A 28 -7.00 -7.50 3.73
N PHE A 29 -6.77 -6.19 3.69
CA PHE A 29 -7.60 -5.24 4.44
C PHE A 29 -8.81 -4.79 3.60
N LYS A 30 -10.01 -5.21 4.02
CA LYS A 30 -11.30 -4.84 3.41
C LYS A 30 -11.68 -3.41 3.75
N ASN A 31 -12.49 -2.78 2.88
CA ASN A 31 -13.08 -1.46 3.09
C ASN A 31 -12.05 -0.37 3.43
N TYR A 32 -10.85 -0.50 2.87
CA TYR A 32 -9.77 0.46 3.02
C TYR A 32 -9.62 1.28 1.73
N LEU A 33 -9.17 2.54 1.83
CA LEU A 33 -9.09 3.45 0.67
C LEU A 33 -8.10 2.99 -0.41
N ARG A 34 -7.27 1.98 -0.10
CA ARG A 34 -6.26 1.40 -0.98
C ARG A 34 -6.07 -0.07 -0.63
N THR A 35 -5.60 -0.85 -1.58
CA THR A 35 -5.31 -2.26 -1.40
C THR A 35 -4.07 -2.43 -0.55
N VAL A 36 -4.17 -3.27 0.50
CA VAL A 36 -3.07 -3.61 1.40
C VAL A 36 -3.10 -5.11 1.65
N TYR A 37 -2.02 -5.78 1.27
CA TYR A 37 -1.70 -7.12 1.73
C TYR A 37 -0.79 -7.01 2.94
N CYS A 38 -1.04 -7.81 3.98
CA CYS A 38 -0.23 -7.88 5.18
C CYS A 38 0.22 -9.33 5.37
N MET A 39 1.52 -9.55 5.24
CA MET A 39 2.17 -10.83 5.53
C MET A 39 2.88 -10.75 6.89
N GLU A 40 2.77 -11.80 7.69
CA GLU A 40 3.46 -11.90 8.98
C GLU A 40 4.13 -13.26 9.13
N SER A 41 5.36 -13.28 9.64
CA SER A 41 6.09 -14.50 9.99
C SER A 41 7.21 -14.22 10.99
N ASP A 42 7.58 -15.20 11.80
CA ASP A 42 8.84 -15.21 12.54
C ASP A 42 10.03 -15.70 11.69
N ASP A 43 9.79 -16.20 10.48
CA ASP A 43 10.79 -16.70 9.54
C ASP A 43 10.85 -15.84 8.26
N SER A 44 12.00 -15.19 8.03
CA SER A 44 12.22 -14.34 6.86
C SER A 44 12.34 -15.12 5.55
N GLN A 45 12.73 -16.40 5.59
CA GLN A 45 12.80 -17.26 4.41
C GLN A 45 11.39 -17.61 3.93
N VAL A 46 10.49 -17.94 4.87
CA VAL A 46 9.06 -18.16 4.58
C VAL A 46 8.45 -16.91 3.97
N LEU A 47 8.70 -15.72 4.55
CA LEU A 47 8.20 -14.46 3.98
C LEU A 47 8.75 -14.16 2.59
N SER A 48 10.03 -14.41 2.35
CA SER A 48 10.63 -14.20 1.03
C SER A 48 9.98 -15.09 -0.03
N PHE A 49 9.78 -16.38 0.29
CA PHE A 49 9.08 -17.32 -0.59
C PHE A 49 7.64 -16.85 -0.88
N GLN A 50 6.90 -16.46 0.15
CA GLN A 50 5.52 -16.04 0.02
C GLN A 50 5.37 -14.68 -0.69
N PHE A 51 6.29 -13.75 -0.45
CA PHE A 51 6.35 -12.49 -1.19
C PHE A 51 6.58 -12.73 -2.68
N ASN A 52 7.47 -13.66 -3.05
CA ASN A 52 7.70 -14.00 -4.46
C ASN A 52 6.45 -14.57 -5.14
N ARG A 53 5.64 -15.39 -4.45
CA ARG A 53 4.35 -15.84 -4.96
C ARG A 53 3.40 -14.66 -5.23
N LEU A 54 3.26 -13.75 -4.26
CA LEU A 54 2.42 -12.55 -4.40
C LEU A 54 2.93 -11.62 -5.51
N TYR A 55 4.24 -11.50 -5.65
CA TYR A 55 4.91 -10.74 -6.70
C TYR A 55 4.58 -11.29 -8.09
N GLU A 56 4.67 -12.61 -8.30
CA GLU A 56 4.30 -13.26 -9.55
C GLU A 56 2.82 -13.04 -9.91
N ASP A 57 1.94 -13.05 -8.91
CA ASP A 57 0.52 -12.76 -9.12
C ASP A 57 0.29 -11.31 -9.56
N PHE A 58 1.06 -10.35 -9.01
CA PHE A 58 1.03 -8.96 -9.48
C PHE A 58 1.60 -8.81 -10.89
N GLN A 59 2.70 -9.49 -11.22
CA GLN A 59 3.22 -9.49 -12.60
C GLN A 59 2.15 -9.93 -13.60
N LYS A 60 1.48 -11.05 -13.33
CA LYS A 60 0.38 -11.57 -14.16
C LYS A 60 -0.78 -10.58 -14.23
N LYS A 61 -1.25 -10.09 -13.07
CA LYS A 61 -2.41 -9.18 -13.01
C LYS A 61 -2.17 -7.84 -13.71
N MET A 62 -0.94 -7.33 -13.66
CA MET A 62 -0.58 -6.03 -14.27
C MET A 62 -0.13 -6.16 -15.74
N ASN A 63 -0.18 -7.36 -16.33
CA ASN A 63 0.33 -7.67 -17.67
C ASN A 63 1.75 -7.12 -17.91
N ARG A 64 2.63 -7.23 -16.91
CA ARG A 64 4.02 -6.79 -17.05
C ARG A 64 4.81 -7.79 -17.86
N GLN A 65 5.78 -7.31 -18.63
CA GLN A 65 6.77 -8.20 -19.24
C GLN A 65 7.61 -8.87 -18.14
N ALA A 66 8.20 -10.03 -18.42
CA ALA A 66 8.94 -10.80 -17.41
C ALA A 66 10.14 -10.03 -16.80
N ASN A 67 10.68 -9.05 -17.53
CA ASN A 67 11.77 -8.18 -17.14
C ASN A 67 11.31 -6.85 -16.49
N GLU A 68 10.00 -6.62 -16.37
CA GLU A 68 9.44 -5.42 -15.73
C GLU A 68 8.92 -5.76 -14.33
N GLU A 69 9.37 -5.00 -13.34
CA GLU A 69 8.87 -5.09 -11.97
C GLU A 69 7.40 -4.60 -11.91
N PRO A 70 6.47 -5.35 -11.30
CA PRO A 70 5.13 -4.85 -11.04
C PRO A 70 5.21 -3.66 -10.07
N MET A 71 4.50 -2.58 -10.38
CA MET A 71 4.57 -1.38 -9.56
C MET A 71 3.93 -1.63 -8.20
N MET A 72 4.69 -1.45 -7.12
CA MET A 72 4.20 -1.60 -5.76
C MET A 72 4.95 -0.72 -4.77
N ASN A 73 4.39 -0.57 -3.58
CA ASN A 73 5.14 -0.14 -2.41
C ASN A 73 5.20 -1.27 -1.38
N VAL A 74 6.30 -1.35 -0.64
CA VAL A 74 6.51 -2.33 0.43
C VAL A 74 6.92 -1.59 1.70
N VAL A 75 6.30 -1.95 2.83
CA VAL A 75 6.70 -1.52 4.17
C VAL A 75 6.99 -2.76 4.99
N CYS A 76 8.15 -2.82 5.61
CA CYS A 76 8.55 -3.93 6.47
C CYS A 76 8.78 -3.41 7.89
N LEU A 77 8.20 -4.10 8.87
CA LEU A 77 8.41 -3.88 10.29
C LEU A 77 8.94 -5.17 10.91
N PHE A 78 9.70 -5.04 11.99
CA PHE A 78 10.07 -6.17 12.85
C PHE A 78 9.73 -5.86 14.30
N GLU A 79 8.73 -6.56 14.83
CA GLU A 79 8.23 -6.34 16.19
C GLU A 79 7.86 -7.67 16.83
N ASN A 80 8.13 -7.84 18.13
CA ASN A 80 7.83 -9.06 18.88
C ASN A 80 8.36 -10.34 18.21
N GLN A 81 9.60 -10.27 17.69
CA GLN A 81 10.27 -11.38 16.98
C GLN A 81 9.54 -11.85 15.71
N LYS A 82 8.69 -10.98 15.14
CA LYS A 82 7.98 -11.25 13.89
C LYS A 82 8.20 -10.12 12.90
N TRP A 83 8.38 -10.49 11.65
CA TRP A 83 8.32 -9.61 10.52
C TRP A 83 6.87 -9.35 10.13
N ILE A 84 6.55 -8.11 9.82
CA ILE A 84 5.26 -7.67 9.28
C ILE A 84 5.54 -6.91 7.99
N VAL A 85 5.07 -7.44 6.87
CA VAL A 85 5.30 -6.90 5.54
C VAL A 85 3.97 -6.44 4.94
N PHE A 86 3.81 -5.14 4.75
CA PHE A 86 2.71 -4.57 3.99
C PHE A 86 3.12 -4.40 2.53
N VAL A 87 2.27 -4.87 1.62
CA VAL A 87 2.46 -4.71 0.18
C VAL A 87 1.25 -3.98 -0.42
N PHE A 88 1.54 -2.92 -1.15
CA PHE A 88 0.56 -2.07 -1.82
C PHE A 88 0.76 -2.20 -3.34
N PRO A 89 -0.01 -3.04 -4.04
CA PRO A 89 0.05 -3.07 -5.48
C PRO A 89 -0.49 -1.76 -6.07
N ARG A 90 0.20 -1.25 -7.09
CA ARG A 90 -0.09 0.05 -7.69
C ARG A 90 -0.35 -0.06 -9.17
N LYS A 91 -1.27 0.78 -9.65
CA LYS A 91 -1.60 0.87 -11.08
C LYS A 91 -1.06 2.14 -11.75
N ALA A 92 -0.63 3.14 -10.98
CA ALA A 92 -0.05 4.38 -11.50
C ALA A 92 1.02 4.94 -10.56
N PHE A 93 2.04 5.59 -11.15
CA PHE A 93 3.13 6.22 -10.41
C PHE A 93 2.69 7.53 -9.73
N ARG A 94 1.85 8.32 -10.40
CA ARG A 94 1.33 9.61 -9.91
C ARG A 94 -0.16 9.75 -10.25
N PRO A 95 -0.94 10.40 -9.39
CA PRO A 95 -2.30 10.82 -9.71
C PRO A 95 -2.28 12.03 -10.65
N TRP A 96 -3.39 12.32 -11.33
CA TRP A 96 -3.46 13.44 -12.27
C TRP A 96 -3.21 14.80 -11.58
N GLN A 97 -3.60 14.94 -10.31
CA GLN A 97 -3.41 16.17 -9.52
C GLN A 97 -1.95 16.62 -9.43
N TYR A 98 -1.00 15.69 -9.50
CA TYR A 98 0.43 16.00 -9.41
C TYR A 98 0.86 16.93 -10.56
N SER A 99 0.37 16.65 -11.76
CA SER A 99 0.74 17.35 -12.98
C SER A 99 -0.33 18.33 -13.46
N ALA A 100 -1.40 18.52 -12.69
CA ALA A 100 -2.45 19.47 -13.03
C ALA A 100 -1.94 20.91 -12.95
N GLU A 101 -2.60 21.80 -13.68
CA GLU A 101 -2.25 23.21 -13.71
C GLU A 101 -3.07 24.03 -12.70
N GLU A 102 -2.49 25.16 -12.29
CA GLU A 102 -3.13 26.20 -11.48
C GLU A 102 -3.79 25.66 -10.19
N SER A 103 -5.04 26.05 -9.93
CA SER A 103 -5.77 25.73 -8.71
C SER A 103 -6.13 24.26 -8.56
N ARG A 104 -5.92 23.44 -9.59
CA ARG A 104 -6.17 21.99 -9.55
C ARG A 104 -4.94 21.19 -9.15
N GLN A 105 -3.76 21.81 -9.11
CA GLN A 105 -2.54 21.11 -8.74
C GLN A 105 -2.56 20.73 -7.25
N LEU A 106 -2.17 19.49 -6.97
CA LEU A 106 -1.73 19.06 -5.64
C LEU A 106 -0.45 18.26 -5.85
N MET A 107 0.68 18.78 -5.37
CA MET A 107 1.99 18.10 -5.43
C MET A 107 2.07 16.95 -4.42
N VAL A 108 1.21 15.95 -4.62
CA VAL A 108 1.16 14.70 -3.87
C VAL A 108 1.41 13.57 -4.86
N SER A 109 2.54 12.89 -4.68
CA SER A 109 2.90 11.69 -5.45
C SER A 109 2.96 10.55 -4.45
N PRO A 110 1.86 9.80 -4.24
CA PRO A 110 1.86 8.76 -3.24
C PRO A 110 3.02 7.80 -3.46
N ALA A 111 3.84 7.62 -2.44
CA ALA A 111 4.85 6.57 -2.35
C ALA A 111 4.57 5.77 -1.07
N THR A 112 5.57 5.09 -0.53
CA THR A 112 5.42 4.25 0.66
C THR A 112 4.81 5.00 1.87
N VAL A 113 5.10 6.29 2.05
CA VAL A 113 4.63 7.08 3.19
C VAL A 113 3.15 7.46 3.08
N GLU A 114 2.72 7.97 1.93
CA GLU A 114 1.32 8.31 1.66
C GLU A 114 0.47 7.04 1.54
N MET A 115 1.01 5.99 0.92
CA MET A 115 0.45 4.65 0.93
C MET A 115 0.49 4.01 2.31
N SER A 116 1.10 4.63 3.32
CA SER A 116 0.96 4.25 4.73
C SER A 116 -0.04 5.14 5.48
N GLY A 117 -0.62 6.14 4.83
CA GLY A 117 -1.65 7.02 5.41
C GLY A 117 -1.09 8.29 6.04
N ILE A 118 0.13 8.71 5.67
CA ILE A 118 0.70 10.00 6.04
C ILE A 118 0.84 10.82 4.76
N PHE A 119 0.01 11.86 4.61
CA PHE A 119 0.04 12.72 3.42
C PHE A 119 0.98 13.90 3.66
N ILE A 120 2.07 13.95 2.89
CA ILE A 120 3.03 15.06 2.90
C ILE A 120 2.68 16.02 1.77
N THR A 121 2.48 17.30 2.11
CA THR A 121 2.22 18.38 1.16
C THR A 121 3.36 19.40 1.26
N PRO A 122 4.31 19.42 0.31
CA PRO A 122 5.48 20.30 0.39
C PRO A 122 5.15 21.79 0.16
N VAL A 123 3.93 22.10 -0.31
CA VAL A 123 3.42 23.45 -0.52
C VAL A 123 2.32 23.72 0.49
N GLU A 124 2.46 24.83 1.23
CA GLU A 124 1.50 25.24 2.25
C GLU A 124 0.08 25.44 1.69
N GLU A 125 -0.04 26.04 0.51
CA GLU A 125 -1.34 26.20 -0.14
C GLU A 125 -2.03 24.85 -0.39
N HIS A 126 -1.28 23.86 -0.88
CA HIS A 126 -1.82 22.51 -1.10
C HIS A 126 -2.25 21.85 0.23
N PHE A 127 -1.47 22.04 1.30
CA PHE A 127 -1.84 21.57 2.64
C PHE A 127 -3.17 22.16 3.11
N ARG A 128 -3.36 23.47 2.88
CA ARG A 128 -4.57 24.19 3.31
C ARG A 128 -5.79 23.86 2.46
N ARG A 129 -5.59 23.53 1.18
CA ARG A 129 -6.67 23.27 0.21
C ARG A 129 -7.10 21.81 0.12
N ILE A 130 -6.20 20.86 0.32
CA ILE A 130 -6.48 19.44 0.08
C ILE A 130 -7.70 18.97 0.88
N THR A 131 -8.63 18.30 0.19
CA THR A 131 -9.87 17.81 0.76
C THR A 131 -9.83 16.30 1.00
N ARG A 132 -10.85 15.79 1.70
CA ARG A 132 -11.07 14.34 1.84
C ARG A 132 -11.28 13.71 0.47
N GLU A 133 -12.05 14.36 -0.38
CA GLU A 133 -12.42 13.89 -1.71
C GLU A 133 -11.18 13.78 -2.60
N ASP A 134 -10.25 14.74 -2.51
CA ASP A 134 -8.95 14.67 -3.20
C ASP A 134 -8.13 13.46 -2.73
N ILE A 135 -8.06 13.21 -1.42
CA ILE A 135 -7.30 12.08 -0.88
C ILE A 135 -7.87 10.74 -1.36
N VAL A 136 -9.21 10.61 -1.38
CA VAL A 136 -9.88 9.41 -1.89
C VAL A 136 -9.56 9.22 -3.37
N ASP A 137 -9.73 10.26 -4.19
CA ASP A 137 -9.45 10.22 -5.62
C ASP A 137 -7.98 9.87 -5.90
N ILE A 138 -7.04 10.53 -5.22
CA ILE A 138 -5.59 10.26 -5.33
C ILE A 138 -5.28 8.78 -5.04
N LEU A 139 -5.81 8.23 -3.94
CA LEU A 139 -5.55 6.84 -3.56
C LEU A 139 -6.22 5.86 -4.54
N GLU A 140 -7.44 6.15 -5.01
CA GLU A 140 -8.14 5.32 -5.98
C GLU A 140 -7.42 5.27 -7.33
N GLN A 141 -6.77 6.35 -7.75
CA GLN A 141 -6.00 6.41 -8.99
C GLN A 141 -4.70 5.60 -8.92
N VAL A 142 -4.02 5.58 -7.78
CA VAL A 142 -2.71 4.90 -7.67
C VAL A 142 -2.82 3.45 -7.21
N SER A 143 -3.88 3.09 -6.47
CA SER A 143 -4.08 1.74 -5.92
C SER A 143 -4.63 0.76 -6.95
N LEU A 144 -4.05 -0.42 -7.05
CA LEU A 144 -4.61 -1.54 -7.82
C LEU A 144 -5.65 -2.28 -6.97
N LYS A 145 -6.90 -2.37 -7.44
CA LYS A 145 -7.99 -3.14 -6.80
C LYS A 145 -7.91 -4.61 -7.25
#